data_AF-A0AAV8FUY9-F1
#
_entry.id   AF-A0AAV8FUY9-F1
#
_cell.length_a   1.000
_cell.length_b   1.000
_cell.length_c   1.000
_cell.angle_alpha   90.00
_cell.angle_beta   90.00
_cell.angle_gamma   90.00
#
_symmetry.space_group_name_H-M   'P 1'
#
loop_
_entity.id
_entity.type
_entity.pdbx_description
1 polymer ?
#
loop_
_entity_poly.entity_id
_entity_poly.type
_entity_poly.pdbx_seq_one_letter_code
_entity_poly.pdbx_strand_id
1 'polypeptide(L)'
;MRVGEKFTMVLAPTLNLDGTPDSGYFLQGNRKTLADKFEYVMHGKLYKISEDSSSGQAAKVEIYASFGGLLMMLKGDPSNASNFELDQRLFLLIRKV
;
A
#
# COMPACT_ATOMS: atom_id res chain seq x y z
N MET A 1 8.65 14.92 5.83
CA MET A 1 9.13 14.71 4.46
C MET A 1 9.64 16.04 3.94
N ARG A 2 10.92 16.09 3.59
CA ARG A 2 11.55 17.21 2.89
C ARG A 2 12.10 16.70 1.56
N VAL A 3 12.26 17.61 0.61
CA VAL A 3 12.90 17.28 -0.67
C VAL A 3 14.29 16.70 -0.40
N GLY A 4 14.59 15.54 -1.00
CA GLY A 4 15.84 14.81 -0.81
C GLY A 4 15.86 13.82 0.35
N GLU A 5 14.84 13.77 1.21
CA GLU A 5 14.73 12.73 2.24
C GLU A 5 14.42 11.37 1.60
N LYS A 6 15.11 10.32 2.07
CA LYS A 6 14.80 8.93 1.71
C LYS A 6 13.83 8.36 2.73
N PHE A 7 12.92 7.53 2.26
CA PHE A 7 11.96 6.84 3.11
C PHE A 7 11.73 5.42 2.60
N THR A 8 11.33 4.55 3.51
CA THR A 8 10.83 3.23 3.17
C THR A 8 9.31 3.28 3.17
N MET A 9 8.69 2.79 2.11
CA MET A 9 7.24 2.65 1.97
C MET A 9 6.89 1.17 1.84
N VAL A 10 5.89 0.73 2.59
CA VAL A 10 5.38 -0.64 2.55
C VAL A 10 3.86 -0.61 2.38
N LEU A 11 3.36 -1.47 1.50
CA LEU A 11 1.94 -1.78 1.37
C LEU A 11 1.69 -3.16 1.96
N ALA A 12 0.77 -3.27 2.91
CA ALA A 12 0.46 -4.53 3.59
C ALA A 12 -1.06 -4.76 3.66
N PRO A 13 -1.55 -5.99 3.46
CA PRO A 13 -2.99 -6.29 3.60
C PRO A 13 -3.43 -6.42 5.07
N THR A 14 -2.49 -6.53 6.01
CA THR A 14 -2.75 -6.68 7.44
C THR A 14 -1.63 -6.03 8.27
N LEU A 15 -1.97 -5.60 9.49
CA LEU A 15 -1.01 -5.13 10.49
C LEU A 15 -0.55 -6.24 11.46
N ASN A 16 -1.19 -7.41 11.42
CA ASN A 16 -0.86 -8.52 12.29
C ASN A 16 0.50 -9.12 11.89
N LEU A 17 1.40 -9.27 12.86
CA LEU A 17 2.76 -9.76 12.62
C LEU A 17 2.81 -11.24 12.21
N ASP A 18 1.76 -11.99 12.52
CA ASP A 18 1.58 -13.39 12.14
C ASP A 18 0.98 -13.57 10.73
N GLY A 19 0.64 -12.47 10.05
CA GLY A 19 0.02 -12.49 8.73
C GLY A 19 -1.47 -12.84 8.73
N THR A 20 -2.12 -12.91 9.90
CA THR A 20 -3.57 -13.12 9.95
C THR A 20 -4.31 -11.97 9.26
N PRO A 21 -5.38 -12.24 8.48
CA PRO A 21 -6.13 -11.21 7.78
C PRO A 21 -6.65 -10.11 8.71
N ASP A 22 -6.75 -8.89 8.19
CA ASP A 22 -7.33 -7.78 8.93
C ASP A 22 -8.82 -8.05 9.25
N SER A 23 -9.22 -7.79 10.50
CA SER A 23 -10.60 -8.01 10.94
C SER A 23 -11.54 -6.89 10.51
N GLY A 24 -11.02 -5.78 9.97
CA GLY A 24 -11.76 -4.57 9.64
C GLY A 24 -12.11 -3.69 10.85
N TYR A 25 -11.79 -4.13 12.07
CA TYR A 25 -12.01 -3.37 13.29
C TYR A 25 -10.67 -2.95 13.89
N PHE A 26 -10.56 -1.67 14.21
CA PHE A 26 -9.41 -1.19 14.97
C PHE A 26 -9.52 -1.65 16.42
N LEU A 27 -8.83 -2.75 16.74
CA LEU A 27 -8.73 -3.26 18.10
C LEU A 27 -7.62 -2.49 18.82
N GLN A 28 -8.01 -1.52 19.64
CA GLN A 28 -7.10 -0.77 20.48
C GLN A 28 -6.60 -1.68 21.61
N GLY A 29 -5.54 -2.44 21.34
CA GLY A 29 -4.95 -3.39 22.27
C GLY A 29 -3.44 -3.16 22.41
N ASN A 30 -2.87 -3.58 23.54
CA ASN A 30 -1.44 -3.46 23.83
C ASN A 30 -0.58 -4.51 23.06
N ARG A 31 -1.04 -4.91 21.88
CA ARG A 31 -0.38 -5.91 21.02
C ARG A 31 0.58 -5.20 20.08
N LYS A 32 1.80 -5.74 19.96
CA LYS A 32 2.75 -5.25 18.97
C LYS A 32 2.23 -5.53 17.56
N THR A 33 2.27 -4.53 16.70
CA THR A 33 1.81 -4.62 15.31
C THR A 33 2.91 -4.21 14.34
N LEU A 34 2.69 -4.44 13.04
CA LEU A 34 3.59 -3.93 12.01
C LEU A 34 3.72 -2.40 12.08
N ALA A 35 2.64 -1.70 12.46
CA ALA A 35 2.58 -0.24 12.56
C ALA A 35 3.63 0.34 13.52
N ASP A 36 3.99 -0.37 14.60
CA ASP A 36 4.94 0.11 15.61
C ASP A 36 6.36 0.34 15.05
N LYS A 37 6.67 -0.22 13.87
CA LYS A 37 7.97 -0.06 13.19
C LYS A 37 8.00 1.14 12.24
N PHE A 38 6.88 1.84 12.07
CA PHE A 38 6.71 2.91 11.09
C PHE A 38 6.22 4.19 11.76
N GLU A 39 6.55 5.34 11.15
CA GLU A 39 6.23 6.66 11.69
C GLU A 39 4.86 7.15 11.20
N TYR A 40 4.39 6.59 10.09
CA TYR A 40 3.16 7.00 9.44
C TYR A 40 2.42 5.79 8.89
N VAL A 41 1.12 5.71 9.18
CA VAL A 41 0.25 4.60 8.76
C VAL A 41 -1.08 5.16 8.25
N MET A 42 -1.52 4.67 7.10
CA MET A 42 -2.86 4.93 6.55
C MET A 42 -3.55 3.62 6.20
N HIS A 43 -4.87 3.58 6.37
CA HIS A 43 -5.72 2.48 5.90
C HIS A 43 -6.58 2.97 4.73
N GLY A 44 -6.64 2.17 3.67
CA GLY A 44 -7.30 2.54 2.43
C GLY A 44 -7.69 1.33 1.61
N LYS A 45 -8.17 1.63 0.41
CA LYS A 45 -8.69 0.64 -0.53
C LYS A 45 -8.12 0.89 -1.92
N LEU A 46 -7.73 -0.19 -2.58
CA LEU A 46 -7.39 -0.17 -3.99
C LEU A 46 -8.68 -0.09 -4.81
N TYR A 47 -8.81 0.93 -5.66
CA TYR A 47 -10.06 1.20 -6.39
C TYR A 47 -9.93 1.12 -7.91
N LYS A 48 -8.70 1.10 -8.45
CA LYS A 48 -8.47 0.95 -9.88
C LYS A 48 -7.10 0.33 -10.15
N ILE A 49 -7.06 -0.63 -11.07
CA ILE A 49 -5.85 -1.17 -11.68
C ILE A 49 -5.98 -0.92 -13.18
N SER A 50 -4.94 -0.38 -13.81
CA SER A 50 -4.91 -0.09 -15.24
C SER A 50 -3.64 -0.66 -15.85
N GLU A 51 -3.76 -1.28 -17.02
CA GLU A 51 -2.63 -1.71 -17.82
C GLU A 51 -2.38 -0.65 -18.89
N ASP A 52 -1.16 -0.11 -18.94
CA ASP A 52 -0.72 0.82 -19.96
C ASP A 52 -0.08 0.03 -21.11
N SER A 53 -0.92 -0.34 -22.08
CA SER A 53 -0.53 -1.07 -23.30
C SER A 53 -0.22 -0.13 -24.48
N SER A 54 -0.11 1.18 -24.23
CA SER A 54 -0.10 2.20 -25.29
C SER A 54 1.25 2.41 -25.99
N SER A 55 2.33 1.82 -25.48
CA SER A 55 3.66 1.92 -26.09
C SER A 55 4.21 0.52 -26.34
N GLY A 56 4.81 0.27 -27.50
CA GLY A 56 5.45 -1.01 -27.86
C GLY A 56 6.67 -1.38 -27.01
N GLN A 57 6.78 -0.86 -25.79
CA GLN A 57 7.72 -1.22 -24.74
C GLN A 57 6.95 -1.97 -23.63
N ALA A 58 7.68 -2.72 -22.80
CA ALA A 58 7.12 -3.57 -21.73
C ALA A 58 5.90 -2.92 -21.04
N ALA A 59 4.76 -3.62 -21.07
CA ALA A 59 3.51 -3.17 -20.48
C ALA A 59 3.75 -2.71 -19.04
N LYS A 60 3.28 -1.51 -18.68
CA LYS A 60 3.36 -1.02 -17.30
C LYS A 60 2.00 -1.12 -16.64
N VAL A 61 1.97 -1.37 -15.34
CA VAL A 61 0.73 -1.38 -14.57
C VAL A 61 0.67 -0.16 -13.67
N GLU A 62 -0.50 0.45 -13.61
CA GLU A 62 -0.84 1.56 -12.74
C GLU A 62 -1.86 1.10 -11.70
N ILE A 63 -1.49 1.26 -10.43
CA ILE A 63 -2.32 0.91 -9.28
C ILE A 63 -2.77 2.20 -8.60
N TYR A 64 -4.06 2.32 -8.38
CA TYR A 64 -4.67 3.47 -7.74
C TYR A 64 -5.32 3.05 -6.41
N ALA A 65 -4.93 3.73 -5.33
CA ALA A 65 -5.47 3.51 -4.00
C ALA A 65 -5.99 4.83 -3.41
N SER A 66 -7.01 4.72 -2.55
CA SER A 66 -7.60 5.83 -1.81
C SER A 66 -7.57 5.53 -0.31
N PHE A 67 -7.00 6.46 0.46
CA PHE A 67 -6.87 6.40 1.91
C PHE A 67 -7.76 7.48 2.52
N GLY A 68 -9.08 7.24 2.53
CA GLY A 68 -10.05 8.21 3.08
C GLY A 68 -10.12 9.53 2.31
N GLY A 69 -9.89 9.51 0.99
CA GLY A 69 -9.87 10.71 0.14
C GLY A 69 -8.46 11.16 -0.26
N LEU A 70 -7.43 10.64 0.40
CA LEU A 70 -6.04 10.82 -0.02
C LEU A 70 -5.70 9.81 -1.12
N LEU A 71 -5.38 10.31 -2.32
CA LEU A 71 -5.15 9.48 -3.50
C LEU A 71 -3.68 9.11 -3.65
N MET A 72 -3.43 7.88 -4.09
CA MET A 72 -2.11 7.37 -4.45
C MET A 72 -2.18 6.70 -5.82
N MET A 73 -1.17 6.94 -6.67
CA MET A 73 -0.95 6.23 -7.93
C MET A 73 0.47 5.65 -7.90
N LEU A 74 0.58 4.34 -8.11
CA LEU A 74 1.85 3.62 -8.23
C LEU A 74 1.96 3.05 -9.64
N LYS A 75 3.06 3.33 -10.34
CA LYS A 75 3.35 2.79 -11.68
C LYS A 75 4.59 1.91 -11.62
N GLY A 76 4.51 0.71 -12.19
CA GLY A 76 5.62 -0.23 -12.17
C GLY A 76 5.44 -1.41 -13.12
N ASP A 77 6.34 -2.38 -13.00
CA ASP A 77 6.30 -3.59 -13.81
C ASP A 77 5.11 -4.49 -13.44
N PRO A 78 4.51 -5.21 -14.40
CA PRO A 78 3.33 -6.05 -14.16
C PRO A 78 3.57 -7.16 -13.12
N SER A 79 4.80 -7.67 -13.01
CA SER A 79 5.17 -8.69 -12.02
C SER A 79 4.96 -8.23 -10.58
N ASN A 80 5.00 -6.92 -10.32
CA ASN A 80 4.71 -6.38 -8.99
C ASN A 80 3.21 -6.17 -8.76
N ALA A 81 2.43 -6.05 -9.84
CA ALA A 81 1.00 -5.84 -9.79
C ALA A 81 0.21 -7.12 -9.53
N SER A 82 0.78 -8.30 -9.80
CA SER A 82 0.11 -9.59 -9.60
C SER A 82 -0.34 -9.85 -8.15
N ASN A 83 0.26 -9.15 -7.18
CA ASN A 83 -0.05 -9.28 -5.76
C ASN A 83 -1.17 -8.33 -5.31
N PHE A 84 -1.71 -7.49 -6.20
CA PHE A 84 -2.73 -6.50 -5.90
C PHE A 84 -4.05 -6.87 -6.56
N GLU A 85 -5.12 -6.78 -5.78
CA GLU A 85 -6.47 -7.07 -6.24
C GLU A 85 -7.36 -5.81 -6.14
N LEU A 86 -8.31 -5.71 -7.07
CA LEU A 86 -9.32 -4.67 -7.00
C LEU A 86 -10.13 -4.83 -5.71
N ASP A 87 -10.49 -3.70 -5.11
CA ASP A 87 -11.23 -3.63 -3.84
C ASP A 87 -10.50 -4.13 -2.59
N GLN A 88 -9.23 -4.54 -2.74
CA GLN A 88 -8.38 -4.94 -1.63
C GLN A 88 -8.17 -3.79 -0.62
N ARG A 89 -8.30 -4.10 0.67
CA ARG A 89 -7.94 -3.20 1.76
C ARG A 89 -6.45 -3.29 2.02
N LEU A 90 -5.82 -2.14 2.17
CA LEU A 90 -4.38 -2.02 2.28
C LEU A 90 -4.02 -1.01 3.36
N PHE A 91 -2.94 -1.29 4.06
CA PHE A 91 -2.24 -0.37 4.93
C PHE A 91 -1.02 0.17 4.20
N LEU A 92 -0.90 1.50 4.15
CA LEU A 92 0.29 2.20 3.70
C LEU A 92 1.11 2.59 4.92
N LEU A 93 2.33 2.06 5.01
CA LEU A 93 3.26 2.32 6.11
C LEU A 93 4.51 3.03 5.59
N ILE A 94 4.90 4.11 6.25
CA ILE A 94 6.07 4.92 5.89
C ILE A 94 6.94 5.16 7.12
N ARG A 95 8.24 5.02 6.93
CA ARG A 95 9.27 5.45 7.89
C ARG A 95 10.40 6.13 7.15
N LYS A 96 11.01 7.12 7.79
CA LYS A 96 12.25 7.71 7.28
C LYS A 96 13.40 6.70 7.38
N VAL A 97 14.38 6.88 6.50
CA VAL A 97 15.65 6.14 6.50
C VAL A 97 16.73 7.02 7.09
#